data_AF-A0A925WE97-F1
#
_entry.id   AF-A0A925WE97-F1
#
_cell.length_a   1.000
_cell.length_b   1.000
_cell.length_c   1.000
_cell.angle_alpha   90.00
_cell.angle_beta   90.00
_cell.angle_gamma   90.00
#
_symmetry.space_group_name_H-M   'P 1'
#
loop_
_entity.id
_entity.type
_entity.pdbx_description
1 polymer ?
#
loop_
_entity_poly.entity_id
_entity_poly.type
_entity_poly.pdbx_seq_one_letter_code
_entity_poly.pdbx_strand_id
1 'polypeptide(L)'
;MLKIAKYSVGVGDRFAQQAEAQLRACIQAAAQGVEIVPVWNKSNREHLIVGSEPSSVRAAADAAVKKLGWTKTYHVDADHIRLETVDRFVPHSDFFTIDVADSIGKPAAADAVKAFADRHPELAGRIDIPHVEGGISSSRAEVERIANKFLFAVQEAAVIYRHIAKLKGEGKFITEVSMDETDSPQTPLELLVILVALADEKVPIQTVAPKFTGRFNKGVDYVGNLAQFEKEFNDDLSAISFAIKKYGLPETLKLSVHSGSDKFSIYG
;
A
#
# COMPACT_ATOMS: atom_id res chain seq x y z
N MET A 1 -5.12 12.54 -12.42
CA MET A 1 -5.02 11.56 -11.32
C MET A 1 -4.82 12.32 -10.02
N LEU A 2 -5.61 12.03 -8.99
CA LEU A 2 -5.39 12.47 -7.61
C LEU A 2 -4.02 11.96 -7.16
N LYS A 3 -3.13 12.83 -6.69
CA LYS A 3 -1.77 12.47 -6.29
C LYS A 3 -1.65 12.45 -4.78
N ILE A 4 -1.10 11.37 -4.22
CA ILE A 4 -0.72 11.34 -2.81
C ILE A 4 0.47 12.26 -2.57
N ALA A 5 0.50 12.92 -1.40
CA ALA A 5 1.64 13.72 -0.98
C ALA A 5 2.87 12.87 -0.65
N LYS A 6 4.07 13.48 -0.70
CA LYS A 6 5.34 12.82 -0.40
C LYS A 6 5.30 12.10 0.95
N TYR A 7 4.93 12.82 2.02
CA TYR A 7 4.73 12.25 3.34
C TYR A 7 3.25 12.23 3.67
N SER A 8 2.75 11.05 4.04
CA SER A 8 1.40 10.86 4.54
C SER A 8 1.43 9.92 5.74
N VAL A 9 0.48 10.08 6.65
CA VAL A 9 0.37 9.25 7.85
C VAL A 9 -1.07 8.80 8.03
N GLY A 10 -1.26 7.48 8.18
CA GLY A 10 -2.55 6.91 8.57
C GLY A 10 -2.89 7.33 10.00
N VAL A 11 -3.99 8.04 10.18
CA VAL A 11 -4.48 8.53 11.48
C VAL A 11 -5.81 7.87 11.81
N GLY A 12 -5.76 6.57 12.09
CA GLY A 12 -6.94 5.78 12.39
C GLY A 12 -7.73 6.35 13.57
N ASP A 13 -9.04 6.52 13.39
CA ASP A 13 -9.94 7.04 14.43
C ASP A 13 -11.16 6.12 14.57
N ARG A 14 -11.04 5.16 15.48
CA ARG A 14 -12.10 4.18 15.74
C ARG A 14 -13.37 4.82 16.27
N PHE A 15 -13.30 5.98 16.92
CA PHE A 15 -14.43 6.57 17.63
C PHE A 15 -14.92 7.87 17.02
N ALA A 16 -14.28 8.37 15.96
CA ALA A 16 -14.56 9.67 15.34
C ALA A 16 -14.47 10.84 16.33
N GLN A 17 -13.50 10.78 17.26
CA GLN A 17 -13.30 11.78 18.33
C GLN A 17 -11.87 12.35 18.36
N GLN A 18 -10.97 11.83 17.55
CA GLN A 18 -9.54 12.15 17.61
C GLN A 18 -9.07 13.03 16.44
N ALA A 19 -9.91 13.21 15.41
CA ALA A 19 -9.55 13.95 14.20
C ALA A 19 -8.90 15.32 14.45
N GLU A 20 -9.43 16.13 15.38
CA GLU A 20 -8.80 17.42 15.71
C GLU A 20 -7.40 17.27 16.32
N ALA A 21 -7.21 16.33 17.24
CA ALA A 21 -5.92 16.11 17.88
C ALA A 21 -4.88 15.57 16.89
N GLN A 22 -5.28 14.64 16.03
CA GLN A 22 -4.46 14.08 14.95
C GLN A 22 -4.04 15.17 13.95
N LEU A 23 -4.97 16.03 13.54
CA LEU A 23 -4.67 17.14 12.63
C LEU A 23 -3.76 18.18 13.28
N ARG A 24 -3.89 18.47 14.59
CA ARG A 24 -2.96 19.34 15.31
C ARG A 24 -1.52 18.84 15.26
N ALA A 25 -1.28 17.52 15.32
CA ALA A 25 0.06 16.97 15.17
C ALA A 25 0.65 17.26 13.77
N CYS A 26 -0.15 17.13 12.71
CA CYS A 26 0.27 17.47 11.34
C CYS A 26 0.55 18.98 11.18
N ILE A 27 -0.24 19.85 11.84
CA ILE A 27 0.01 21.30 11.89
C ILE A 27 1.34 21.60 12.59
N GLN A 28 1.64 20.93 13.70
CA GLN A 28 2.91 21.10 14.41
C GLN A 28 4.11 20.66 13.58
N ALA A 29 4.00 19.54 12.85
CA ALA A 29 5.03 19.11 11.91
C ALA A 29 5.24 20.16 10.80
N ALA A 30 4.15 20.68 10.24
CA ALA A 30 4.22 21.72 9.20
C ALA A 30 4.86 23.02 9.70
N ALA A 31 4.62 23.41 10.95
CA ALA A 31 5.27 24.56 11.60
C ALA A 31 6.79 24.36 11.78
N GLN A 32 7.25 23.10 11.80
CA GLN A 32 8.67 22.73 11.81
C GLN A 32 9.25 22.52 10.40
N GLY A 33 8.49 22.87 9.35
CA GLY A 33 8.93 22.77 7.95
C GLY A 33 8.71 21.39 7.31
N VAL A 34 8.06 20.45 8.00
CA VAL A 34 7.77 19.11 7.48
C VAL A 34 6.27 18.97 7.21
N GLU A 35 5.88 18.99 5.94
CA GLU A 35 4.49 18.75 5.56
C GLU A 35 4.16 17.26 5.56
N ILE A 36 3.25 16.86 6.44
CA ILE A 36 2.70 15.50 6.52
C ILE A 36 1.20 15.59 6.29
N VAL A 37 0.70 14.82 5.31
CA VAL A 37 -0.73 14.78 4.98
C VAL A 37 -1.44 13.70 5.82
N PRO A 38 -2.47 14.05 6.61
CA PRO A 38 -3.24 13.05 7.35
C PRO A 38 -4.14 12.24 6.41
N VAL A 39 -4.15 10.93 6.63
CA VAL A 39 -5.05 9.98 5.97
C VAL A 39 -5.89 9.33 7.07
N TRP A 40 -7.12 9.80 7.29
CA TRP A 40 -8.02 9.16 8.25
C TRP A 40 -8.46 7.82 7.70
N ASN A 41 -8.28 6.77 8.49
CA ASN A 41 -8.58 5.42 8.03
C ASN A 41 -9.39 4.65 9.07
N LYS A 42 -10.15 3.67 8.57
CA LYS A 42 -10.86 2.70 9.40
C LYS A 42 -11.26 1.52 8.55
N SER A 43 -10.89 0.32 8.99
CA SER A 43 -11.22 -0.92 8.28
C SER A 43 -12.70 -1.30 8.43
N ASN A 44 -13.22 -2.10 7.51
CA ASN A 44 -14.58 -2.64 7.62
C ASN A 44 -14.77 -3.43 8.92
N ARG A 45 -13.76 -4.17 9.37
CA ARG A 45 -13.76 -4.89 10.65
C ARG A 45 -13.96 -3.95 11.83
N GLU A 46 -13.26 -2.81 11.86
CA GLU A 46 -13.40 -1.82 12.93
C GLU A 46 -14.74 -1.11 12.89
N HIS A 47 -15.31 -0.87 11.70
CA HIS A 47 -16.67 -0.36 11.56
C HIS A 47 -17.70 -1.29 12.20
N LEU A 48 -17.60 -2.59 11.92
CA LEU A 48 -18.51 -3.61 12.48
C LEU A 48 -18.35 -3.76 14.00
N ILE A 49 -17.12 -3.75 14.52
CA ILE A 49 -16.86 -3.87 15.96
C ILE A 49 -17.44 -2.66 16.72
N VAL A 50 -17.26 -1.45 16.19
CA VAL A 50 -17.71 -0.22 16.86
C VAL A 50 -19.22 0.05 16.61
N GLY A 51 -19.80 -0.50 15.55
CA GLY A 51 -21.17 -0.17 15.13
C GLY A 51 -21.25 1.21 14.48
N SER A 52 -20.33 1.51 13.56
CA SER A 52 -20.21 2.81 12.90
C SER A 52 -20.18 2.67 11.37
N GLU A 53 -20.40 3.78 10.65
CA GLU A 53 -20.44 3.82 9.19
C GLU A 53 -19.25 4.58 8.58
N PRO A 54 -18.77 4.24 7.37
CA PRO A 54 -17.69 4.97 6.69
C PRO A 54 -17.93 6.48 6.58
N SER A 55 -19.18 6.90 6.44
CA SER A 55 -19.59 8.31 6.44
C SER A 55 -19.16 9.07 7.69
N SER A 56 -19.08 8.41 8.85
CA SER A 56 -18.67 9.04 10.11
C SER A 56 -17.20 9.48 10.11
N VAL A 57 -16.32 8.71 9.46
CA VAL A 57 -14.90 9.04 9.35
C VAL A 57 -14.71 10.27 8.47
N ARG A 58 -15.38 10.31 7.31
CA ARG A 58 -15.40 11.50 6.44
C ARG A 58 -15.92 12.73 7.15
N ALA A 59 -17.06 12.62 7.84
CA ALA A 59 -17.66 13.73 8.57
C ALA A 59 -16.71 14.28 9.66
N ALA A 60 -16.03 13.40 10.41
CA ALA A 60 -15.06 13.80 11.43
C ALA A 60 -13.82 14.49 10.84
N ALA A 61 -13.27 13.95 9.75
CA ALA A 61 -12.14 14.55 9.04
C ALA A 61 -12.48 15.95 8.51
N ASP A 62 -13.60 16.09 7.80
CA ASP A 62 -14.05 17.36 7.22
C ASP A 62 -14.32 18.41 8.32
N ALA A 63 -14.93 18.01 9.43
CA ALA A 63 -15.18 18.87 10.58
C ALA A 63 -13.87 19.36 11.22
N ALA A 64 -12.88 18.48 11.40
CA ALA A 64 -11.58 18.84 11.96
C ALA A 64 -10.81 19.80 11.05
N VAL A 65 -10.78 19.51 9.73
CA VAL A 65 -10.15 20.36 8.71
C VAL A 65 -10.74 21.76 8.72
N LYS A 66 -12.08 21.86 8.69
CA LYS A 66 -12.79 23.14 8.74
C LYS A 66 -12.49 23.91 10.03
N LYS A 67 -12.55 23.24 11.18
CA LYS A 67 -12.38 23.87 12.49
C LYS A 67 -10.96 24.37 12.73
N LEU A 68 -9.95 23.63 12.27
CA LEU A 68 -8.54 23.98 12.44
C LEU A 68 -7.98 24.81 11.28
N GLY A 69 -8.80 25.13 10.27
CA GLY A 69 -8.39 25.96 9.14
C GLY A 69 -7.29 25.30 8.29
N TRP A 70 -7.29 23.97 8.18
CA TRP A 70 -6.29 23.27 7.36
C TRP A 70 -6.58 23.48 5.88
N THR A 71 -5.64 24.08 5.16
CA THR A 71 -5.78 24.43 3.74
C THR A 71 -5.04 23.48 2.80
N LYS A 72 -4.31 22.50 3.34
CA LYS A 72 -3.58 21.51 2.56
C LYS A 72 -4.45 20.27 2.32
N THR A 73 -3.93 19.32 1.54
CA THR A 73 -4.63 18.07 1.26
C THR A 73 -4.80 17.21 2.52
N TYR A 74 -5.84 16.38 2.51
CA TYR A 74 -6.10 15.29 3.46
C TYR A 74 -6.91 14.22 2.73
N HIS A 75 -6.89 13.00 3.25
CA HIS A 75 -7.61 11.88 2.64
C HIS A 75 -8.37 11.07 3.68
N VAL A 76 -9.36 10.31 3.20
CA VAL A 76 -10.04 9.26 3.97
C VAL A 76 -9.85 7.95 3.24
N ASP A 77 -9.23 7.00 3.92
CA ASP A 77 -8.90 5.68 3.43
C ASP A 77 -9.95 4.63 3.84
N ALA A 78 -10.42 3.91 2.83
CA ALA A 78 -11.14 2.65 2.97
C ALA A 78 -10.12 1.52 3.23
N ASP A 79 -9.79 1.33 4.50
CA ASP A 79 -8.71 0.45 4.92
C ASP A 79 -9.10 -1.04 4.82
N HIS A 80 -8.15 -1.87 4.37
CA HIS A 80 -8.32 -3.31 4.16
C HIS A 80 -9.66 -3.71 3.50
N ILE A 81 -9.96 -3.14 2.33
CA ILE A 81 -11.17 -3.47 1.57
C ILE A 81 -10.98 -4.64 0.62
N ARG A 82 -12.08 -5.33 0.38
CA ARG A 82 -12.25 -6.40 -0.59
C ARG A 82 -13.48 -6.11 -1.45
N LEU A 83 -13.71 -6.89 -2.51
CA LEU A 83 -14.81 -6.66 -3.43
C LEU A 83 -16.18 -6.63 -2.72
N GLU A 84 -16.36 -7.48 -1.71
CA GLU A 84 -17.58 -7.58 -0.92
C GLU A 84 -17.78 -6.44 0.10
N THR A 85 -16.73 -5.68 0.44
CA THR A 85 -16.80 -4.62 1.45
C THR A 85 -16.70 -3.22 0.88
N VAL A 86 -16.16 -3.04 -0.32
CA VAL A 86 -15.76 -1.72 -0.84
C VAL A 86 -16.91 -0.76 -1.12
N ASP A 87 -18.09 -1.25 -1.54
CA ASP A 87 -19.19 -0.41 -2.04
C ASP A 87 -19.64 0.67 -1.06
N ARG A 88 -19.71 0.33 0.24
CA ARG A 88 -20.13 1.27 1.29
C ARG A 88 -19.10 2.37 1.56
N PHE A 89 -17.85 2.21 1.13
CA PHE A 89 -16.79 3.20 1.31
C PHE A 89 -16.70 4.17 0.13
N VAL A 90 -17.08 3.75 -1.08
CA VAL A 90 -16.91 4.53 -2.31
C VAL A 90 -17.42 5.99 -2.22
N PRO A 91 -18.60 6.28 -1.62
CA PRO A 91 -19.09 7.64 -1.50
C PRO A 91 -18.30 8.51 -0.50
N HIS A 92 -17.53 7.91 0.40
CA HIS A 92 -16.96 8.58 1.57
C HIS A 92 -15.43 8.61 1.58
N SER A 93 -14.77 7.68 0.89
CA SER A 93 -13.30 7.55 0.83
C SER A 93 -12.73 8.02 -0.50
N ASP A 94 -11.53 8.59 -0.47
CA ASP A 94 -10.74 8.99 -1.64
C ASP A 94 -9.35 8.34 -1.69
N PHE A 95 -9.07 7.46 -0.73
CA PHE A 95 -7.98 6.51 -0.70
C PHE A 95 -8.58 5.11 -0.47
N PHE A 96 -8.05 4.09 -1.16
CA PHE A 96 -8.51 2.71 -1.00
C PHE A 96 -7.31 1.76 -0.84
N THR A 97 -7.29 1.06 0.29
CA THR A 97 -6.34 -0.01 0.59
C THR A 97 -6.93 -1.36 0.23
N ILE A 98 -6.54 -1.84 -0.96
CA ILE A 98 -7.01 -3.11 -1.51
C ILE A 98 -6.22 -4.25 -0.87
N ASP A 99 -6.90 -5.05 -0.06
CA ASP A 99 -6.32 -6.21 0.61
C ASP A 99 -6.45 -7.46 -0.26
N VAL A 100 -5.31 -8.08 -0.58
CA VAL A 100 -5.25 -9.32 -1.36
C VAL A 100 -4.52 -10.46 -0.65
N ALA A 101 -4.30 -10.35 0.66
CA ALA A 101 -3.55 -11.34 1.44
C ALA A 101 -4.15 -12.75 1.32
N ASP A 102 -5.49 -12.86 1.39
CA ASP A 102 -6.24 -14.12 1.28
C ASP A 102 -6.08 -14.82 -0.08
N SER A 103 -5.56 -14.13 -1.09
CA SER A 103 -5.39 -14.64 -2.46
C SER A 103 -3.96 -14.92 -2.85
N ILE A 104 -3.01 -14.57 -2.00
CA ILE A 104 -1.61 -14.94 -2.17
C ILE A 104 -1.46 -16.45 -1.96
N GLY A 105 -0.72 -17.10 -2.86
CA GLY A 105 -0.53 -18.55 -2.88
C GLY A 105 -1.62 -19.34 -3.60
N LYS A 106 -2.75 -18.71 -3.97
CA LYS A 106 -3.70 -19.31 -4.90
C LYS A 106 -3.11 -19.25 -6.32
N PRO A 107 -2.98 -20.39 -7.03
CA PRO A 107 -2.33 -20.40 -8.33
C PRO A 107 -3.15 -19.64 -9.36
N ALA A 108 -2.50 -18.74 -10.09
CA ALA A 108 -3.07 -18.19 -11.33
C ALA A 108 -3.15 -19.28 -12.40
N ALA A 109 -3.93 -19.02 -13.46
CA ALA A 109 -3.99 -19.93 -14.59
C ALA A 109 -2.60 -20.13 -15.22
N ALA A 110 -2.26 -21.37 -15.57
CA ALA A 110 -0.90 -21.73 -16.02
C ALA A 110 -0.49 -20.99 -17.30
N ASP A 111 -1.44 -20.73 -18.19
CA ASP A 111 -1.27 -19.91 -19.40
C ASP A 111 -0.99 -18.45 -19.06
N ALA A 112 -1.67 -17.88 -18.05
CA ALA A 112 -1.42 -16.53 -17.57
C ALA A 112 0.00 -16.39 -16.97
N VAL A 113 0.45 -17.38 -16.19
CA VAL A 113 1.81 -17.41 -15.64
C VAL A 113 2.85 -17.50 -16.74
N LYS A 114 2.66 -18.41 -17.70
CA LYS A 114 3.55 -18.54 -18.86
C LYS A 114 3.58 -17.24 -19.67
N ALA A 115 2.43 -16.63 -19.92
CA ALA A 115 2.32 -15.40 -20.66
C ALA A 115 3.02 -14.23 -19.94
N PHE A 116 2.93 -14.16 -18.61
CA PHE A 116 3.66 -13.19 -17.81
C PHE A 116 5.19 -13.38 -17.96
N ALA A 117 5.69 -14.60 -17.79
CA ALA A 117 7.11 -14.89 -17.96
C ALA A 117 7.61 -14.63 -19.39
N ASP A 118 6.79 -14.89 -20.41
CA ASP A 118 7.12 -14.60 -21.82
C ASP A 118 7.13 -13.09 -22.13
N ARG A 119 6.31 -12.27 -21.47
CA ARG A 119 6.31 -10.81 -21.60
C ARG A 119 7.51 -10.15 -20.91
N HIS A 120 8.03 -10.80 -19.87
CA HIS A 120 9.09 -10.24 -19.02
C HIS A 120 10.37 -11.11 -18.99
N PRO A 121 10.98 -11.42 -20.15
CA PRO A 121 12.22 -12.21 -20.17
C PRO A 121 13.36 -11.50 -19.44
N GLU A 122 13.31 -10.17 -19.30
CA GLU A 122 14.30 -9.38 -18.56
C GLU A 122 14.27 -9.59 -17.04
N LEU A 123 13.23 -10.24 -16.50
CA LEU A 123 13.21 -10.69 -15.10
C LEU A 123 13.94 -12.03 -14.91
N ALA A 124 14.27 -12.74 -15.99
CA ALA A 124 15.06 -13.96 -15.99
C ALA A 124 16.51 -13.67 -16.39
N GLY A 125 17.38 -13.52 -15.40
CA GLY A 125 18.79 -13.20 -15.57
C GLY A 125 19.27 -12.28 -14.45
N ARG A 126 20.31 -11.49 -14.75
CA ARG A 126 20.80 -10.46 -13.84
C ARG A 126 19.96 -9.18 -14.01
N ILE A 127 19.39 -8.71 -12.91
CA ILE A 127 18.63 -7.49 -12.78
C ILE A 127 19.47 -6.52 -11.95
N ASP A 128 20.02 -5.50 -12.60
CA ASP A 128 20.78 -4.45 -11.93
C ASP A 128 19.81 -3.40 -11.35
N ILE A 129 19.38 -3.62 -10.11
CA ILE A 129 18.61 -2.65 -9.33
C ILE A 129 19.61 -1.70 -8.65
N PRO A 130 19.55 -0.38 -8.90
CA PRO A 130 20.42 0.58 -8.23
C PRO A 130 20.35 0.43 -6.71
N HIS A 131 21.50 0.55 -6.02
CA HIS A 131 21.63 0.46 -4.56
C HIS A 131 21.38 -0.92 -3.93
N VAL A 132 20.99 -1.94 -4.69
CA VAL A 132 20.93 -3.33 -4.20
C VAL A 132 22.29 -4.00 -4.42
N GLU A 133 23.01 -4.29 -3.34
CA GLU A 133 24.32 -4.94 -3.41
C GLU A 133 24.25 -6.31 -4.11
N GLY A 134 25.16 -6.53 -5.08
CA GLY A 134 25.21 -7.78 -5.87
C GLY A 134 24.17 -7.85 -7.00
N GLY A 135 23.17 -6.96 -7.02
CA GLY A 135 22.01 -7.04 -7.90
C GLY A 135 21.11 -8.24 -7.56
N ILE A 136 20.06 -8.44 -8.36
CA ILE A 136 19.19 -9.62 -8.22
C ILE A 136 19.45 -10.55 -9.39
N SER A 137 19.66 -11.84 -9.14
CA SER A 137 19.73 -12.86 -10.19
C SER A 137 18.57 -13.83 -10.04
N SER A 138 17.83 -14.04 -11.13
CA SER A 138 16.66 -14.92 -11.15
C SER A 138 16.68 -15.80 -12.40
N SER A 139 15.97 -16.92 -12.35
CA SER A 139 15.75 -17.79 -13.50
C SER A 139 14.31 -17.63 -14.00
N ARG A 140 14.04 -18.06 -15.23
CA ARG A 140 12.65 -18.11 -15.73
C ARG A 140 11.75 -18.95 -14.82
N ALA A 141 12.23 -20.08 -14.33
CA ALA A 141 11.48 -20.94 -13.41
C ALA A 141 11.17 -20.22 -12.09
N GLU A 142 12.09 -19.38 -11.60
CA GLU A 142 11.87 -18.58 -10.40
C GLU A 142 10.84 -17.47 -10.63
N VAL A 143 10.87 -16.79 -11.78
CA VAL A 143 9.83 -15.83 -12.17
C VAL A 143 8.46 -16.51 -12.25
N GLU A 144 8.37 -17.69 -12.87
CA GLU A 144 7.13 -18.48 -12.95
C GLU A 144 6.66 -18.95 -11.57
N ARG A 145 7.58 -19.31 -10.65
CA ARG A 145 7.26 -19.67 -9.25
C ARG A 145 6.65 -18.47 -8.51
N ILE A 146 7.25 -17.30 -8.63
CA ILE A 146 6.76 -16.06 -8.00
C ILE A 146 5.42 -15.65 -8.61
N ALA A 147 5.29 -15.69 -9.94
CA ALA A 147 4.03 -15.39 -10.63
C ALA A 147 2.91 -16.36 -10.19
N ASN A 148 3.19 -17.66 -10.05
CA ASN A 148 2.21 -18.61 -9.48
C ASN A 148 1.75 -18.23 -8.07
N LYS A 149 2.61 -17.60 -7.26
CA LYS A 149 2.29 -17.20 -5.90
C LYS A 149 1.49 -15.88 -5.83
N PHE A 150 1.76 -14.91 -6.71
CA PHE A 150 1.22 -13.55 -6.56
C PHE A 150 0.33 -13.06 -7.70
N LEU A 151 0.39 -13.66 -8.89
CA LEU A 151 -0.30 -13.13 -10.07
C LEU A 151 -1.83 -13.12 -9.88
N PHE A 152 -2.39 -14.14 -9.23
CA PHE A 152 -3.81 -14.18 -8.92
C PHE A 152 -4.24 -13.06 -7.96
N ALA A 153 -3.45 -12.82 -6.90
CA ALA A 153 -3.70 -11.71 -5.98
C ALA A 153 -3.66 -10.34 -6.69
N VAL A 154 -2.72 -10.15 -7.61
CA VAL A 154 -2.65 -8.93 -8.44
C VAL A 154 -3.86 -8.78 -9.37
N GLN A 155 -4.32 -9.88 -9.97
CA GLN A 155 -5.53 -9.88 -10.80
C GLN A 155 -6.78 -9.50 -9.99
N GLU A 156 -6.90 -9.99 -8.75
CA GLU A 156 -7.98 -9.58 -7.85
C GLU A 156 -7.87 -8.11 -7.45
N ALA A 157 -6.67 -7.61 -7.14
CA ALA A 157 -6.46 -6.19 -6.89
C ALA A 157 -6.94 -5.34 -8.08
N ALA A 158 -6.65 -5.79 -9.30
CA ALA A 158 -7.07 -5.12 -10.51
C ALA A 158 -8.59 -5.15 -10.73
N VAL A 159 -9.26 -6.26 -10.37
CA VAL A 159 -10.74 -6.33 -10.37
C VAL A 159 -11.34 -5.31 -9.40
N ILE A 160 -10.83 -5.23 -8.18
CA ILE A 160 -11.32 -4.29 -7.15
C ILE A 160 -11.04 -2.84 -7.59
N TYR A 161 -9.84 -2.55 -8.10
CA TYR A 161 -9.51 -1.23 -8.65
C TYR A 161 -10.48 -0.82 -9.75
N ARG A 162 -10.72 -1.69 -10.76
CA ARG A 162 -11.65 -1.41 -11.87
C ARG A 162 -13.08 -1.18 -11.39
N HIS A 163 -13.50 -1.91 -10.36
CA HIS A 163 -14.81 -1.72 -9.73
C HIS A 163 -14.93 -0.35 -9.05
N ILE A 164 -13.94 0.07 -8.25
CA ILE A 164 -13.89 1.42 -7.66
C ILE A 164 -13.86 2.48 -8.75
N ALA A 165 -13.03 2.30 -9.79
CA ALA A 165 -12.91 3.24 -10.91
C ALA A 165 -14.23 3.40 -11.67
N LYS A 166 -15.00 2.33 -11.86
CA LYS A 166 -16.34 2.39 -12.46
C LYS A 166 -17.31 3.25 -11.64
N LEU A 167 -17.23 3.19 -10.31
CA LEU A 167 -18.14 3.91 -9.42
C LEU A 167 -17.71 5.35 -9.14
N LYS A 168 -16.40 5.59 -8.94
CA LYS A 168 -15.85 6.88 -8.51
C LYS A 168 -15.24 7.69 -9.65
N GLY A 169 -14.85 7.03 -10.74
CA GLY A 169 -14.10 7.59 -11.87
C GLY A 169 -12.59 7.37 -11.75
N GLU A 170 -11.97 7.02 -12.87
CA GLU A 170 -10.52 6.82 -12.95
C GLU A 170 -9.73 8.06 -12.51
N GLY A 171 -8.66 7.83 -11.76
CA GLY A 171 -7.77 8.89 -11.29
C GLY A 171 -8.41 9.88 -10.33
N LYS A 172 -9.56 9.57 -9.72
CA LYS A 172 -10.20 10.39 -8.66
C LYS A 172 -9.98 9.86 -7.25
N PHE A 173 -9.11 8.87 -7.08
CA PHE A 173 -8.75 8.27 -5.81
C PHE A 173 -7.30 7.80 -5.81
N ILE A 174 -6.78 7.57 -4.62
CA ILE A 174 -5.48 6.95 -4.36
C ILE A 174 -5.70 5.44 -4.19
N THR A 175 -4.82 4.64 -4.78
CA THR A 175 -4.85 3.18 -4.70
C THR A 175 -3.62 2.68 -3.98
N GLU A 176 -3.86 1.92 -2.90
CA GLU A 176 -2.88 1.07 -2.24
C GLU A 176 -3.21 -0.39 -2.52
N VAL A 177 -2.19 -1.21 -2.72
CA VAL A 177 -2.33 -2.67 -2.69
C VAL A 177 -1.57 -3.20 -1.48
N SER A 178 -2.29 -3.88 -0.60
CA SER A 178 -1.73 -4.46 0.62
C SER A 178 -1.56 -5.97 0.53
N MET A 179 -0.40 -6.42 1.00
CA MET A 179 0.04 -7.81 1.09
C MET A 179 0.71 -8.08 2.44
N ASP A 180 0.45 -7.24 3.44
CA ASP A 180 1.11 -7.25 4.74
C ASP A 180 0.59 -8.35 5.67
N GLU A 181 -0.61 -8.88 5.45
CA GLU A 181 -1.21 -9.96 6.25
C GLU A 181 -0.86 -11.37 5.73
N THR A 182 0.37 -11.57 5.22
CA THR A 182 0.85 -12.89 4.76
C THR A 182 1.88 -13.54 5.70
N ASP A 183 1.96 -14.87 5.68
CA ASP A 183 2.85 -15.66 6.55
C ASP A 183 4.35 -15.41 6.33
N SER A 184 4.76 -15.03 5.12
CA SER A 184 6.17 -14.84 4.75
C SER A 184 6.39 -13.44 4.20
N PRO A 185 7.50 -12.77 4.58
CA PRO A 185 7.87 -11.49 4.00
C PRO A 185 8.14 -11.64 2.49
N GLN A 186 7.82 -10.59 1.72
CA GLN A 186 8.21 -10.57 0.31
C GLN A 186 9.70 -10.23 0.20
N THR A 187 10.40 -10.95 -0.67
CA THR A 187 11.76 -10.56 -1.09
C THR A 187 11.69 -9.38 -2.06
N PRO A 188 12.79 -8.61 -2.25
CA PRO A 188 12.84 -7.55 -3.25
C PRO A 188 12.52 -8.01 -4.69
N LEU A 189 12.86 -9.26 -5.04
CA LEU A 189 12.49 -9.86 -6.32
C LEU A 189 10.98 -10.14 -6.40
N GLU A 190 10.38 -10.67 -5.34
CA GLU A 190 8.93 -10.89 -5.27
C GLU A 190 8.19 -9.56 -5.38
N LEU A 191 8.62 -8.52 -4.64
CA LEU A 191 8.06 -7.17 -4.74
C LEU A 191 8.18 -6.62 -6.17
N LEU A 192 9.35 -6.75 -6.81
CA LEU A 192 9.51 -6.32 -8.20
C LEU A 192 8.53 -7.03 -9.15
N VAL A 193 8.38 -8.36 -9.03
CA VAL A 193 7.44 -9.13 -9.86
C VAL A 193 5.99 -8.70 -9.62
N ILE A 194 5.60 -8.43 -8.37
CA ILE A 194 4.29 -7.88 -8.01
C ILE A 194 4.05 -6.53 -8.70
N LEU A 195 5.01 -5.62 -8.61
CA LEU A 195 4.93 -4.29 -9.21
C LEU A 195 4.82 -4.35 -10.74
N VAL A 196 5.57 -5.25 -11.38
CA VAL A 196 5.48 -5.49 -12.84
C VAL A 196 4.10 -6.01 -13.20
N ALA A 197 3.57 -6.97 -12.46
CA ALA A 197 2.23 -7.51 -12.69
C ALA A 197 1.13 -6.45 -12.50
N LEU A 198 1.28 -5.55 -11.52
CA LEU A 198 0.36 -4.42 -11.32
C LEU A 198 0.42 -3.42 -12.48
N ALA A 199 1.61 -3.18 -13.04
CA ALA A 199 1.79 -2.36 -14.23
C ALA A 199 1.12 -3.00 -15.47
N ASP A 200 1.26 -4.32 -15.65
CA ASP A 200 0.59 -5.11 -16.70
C ASP A 200 -0.95 -4.99 -16.61
N GLU A 201 -1.50 -5.07 -15.39
CA GLU A 201 -2.93 -4.88 -15.11
C GLU A 201 -3.38 -3.41 -15.17
N LYS A 202 -2.45 -2.47 -15.39
CA LYS A 202 -2.68 -1.02 -15.44
C LYS A 202 -3.33 -0.47 -14.17
N VAL A 203 -2.94 -0.99 -13.01
CA VAL A 203 -3.37 -0.46 -11.70
C VAL A 203 -2.42 0.68 -11.31
N PRO A 204 -2.87 1.94 -11.26
CA PRO A 204 -2.02 3.09 -10.95
C PRO A 204 -1.79 3.22 -9.44
N ILE A 205 -1.13 2.22 -8.84
CA ILE A 205 -0.81 2.20 -7.42
C ILE A 205 0.09 3.38 -7.03
N GLN A 206 -0.26 4.04 -5.94
CA GLN A 206 0.57 5.11 -5.36
C GLN A 206 1.16 4.69 -4.02
N THR A 207 0.69 3.58 -3.46
CA THR A 207 1.31 2.94 -2.31
C THR A 207 1.24 1.42 -2.43
N VAL A 208 2.20 0.75 -1.79
CA VAL A 208 2.23 -0.71 -1.67
C VAL A 208 2.66 -1.06 -0.25
N ALA A 209 1.95 -1.99 0.38
CA ALA A 209 2.23 -2.47 1.73
C ALA A 209 2.68 -3.94 1.70
N PRO A 210 3.99 -4.22 1.59
CA PRO A 210 4.49 -5.57 1.72
C PRO A 210 4.55 -6.01 3.20
N LYS A 211 4.65 -7.32 3.40
CA LYS A 211 5.06 -7.92 4.67
C LYS A 211 6.57 -7.79 4.84
N PHE A 212 7.00 -7.09 5.89
CA PHE A 212 8.41 -7.03 6.31
C PHE A 212 8.82 -8.22 7.19
N THR A 213 10.12 -8.49 7.24
CA THR A 213 10.69 -9.43 8.23
C THR A 213 10.48 -8.94 9.67
N GLY A 214 10.51 -9.87 10.62
CA GLY A 214 10.20 -9.59 12.01
C GLY A 214 8.70 -9.40 12.27
N ARG A 215 8.37 -8.89 13.46
CA ARG A 215 6.99 -8.81 13.96
C ARG A 215 6.55 -7.38 14.21
N PHE A 216 5.42 -7.04 13.61
CA PHE A 216 4.74 -5.74 13.73
C PHE A 216 3.49 -5.87 14.61
N ASN A 217 3.69 -6.25 15.87
CA ASN A 217 2.57 -6.41 16.81
C ASN A 217 1.93 -5.06 17.15
N LYS A 218 0.61 -5.04 17.36
CA LYS A 218 -0.12 -3.81 17.70
C LYS A 218 0.25 -3.33 19.11
N GLY A 219 0.52 -2.03 19.25
CA GLY A 219 0.77 -1.37 20.54
C GLY A 219 2.14 -1.63 21.17
N VAL A 220 3.08 -2.23 20.44
CA VAL A 220 4.45 -2.50 20.91
C VAL A 220 5.47 -2.19 19.82
N ASP A 221 6.74 -2.05 20.21
CA ASP A 221 7.84 -1.81 19.27
C ASP A 221 8.12 -3.01 18.35
N TYR A 222 8.90 -2.78 17.30
CA TYR A 222 9.36 -3.80 16.36
C TYR A 222 10.14 -4.89 17.08
N VAL A 223 9.88 -6.16 16.72
CA VAL A 223 10.62 -7.31 17.23
C VAL A 223 11.27 -8.06 16.08
N GLY A 224 12.60 -7.94 15.96
CA GLY A 224 13.39 -8.58 14.93
C GLY A 224 14.82 -8.06 14.88
N ASN A 225 15.52 -8.33 13.78
CA ASN A 225 16.87 -7.82 13.52
C ASN A 225 16.77 -6.48 12.77
N LEU A 226 17.15 -5.38 13.43
CA LEU A 226 17.07 -4.03 12.87
C LEU A 226 17.93 -3.85 11.61
N ALA A 227 19.14 -4.40 11.59
CA ALA A 227 20.02 -4.30 10.42
C ALA A 227 19.47 -5.06 9.21
N GLN A 228 18.81 -6.20 9.46
CA GLN A 228 18.12 -6.94 8.40
C GLN A 228 16.92 -6.15 7.88
N PHE A 229 16.10 -5.58 8.78
CA PHE A 229 14.96 -4.75 8.41
C PHE A 229 15.40 -3.53 7.57
N GLU A 230 16.41 -2.79 8.03
CA GLU A 230 16.94 -1.63 7.32
C GLU A 230 17.42 -2.00 5.91
N LYS A 231 18.14 -3.11 5.78
CA LYS A 231 18.58 -3.60 4.47
C LYS A 231 17.40 -3.90 3.55
N GLU A 232 16.44 -4.71 4.01
CA GLU A 232 15.25 -5.08 3.23
C GLU A 232 14.41 -3.86 2.83
N PHE A 233 14.20 -2.93 3.77
CA PHE A 233 13.47 -1.69 3.52
C PHE A 233 14.13 -0.85 2.42
N ASN A 234 15.46 -0.72 2.44
CA ASN A 234 16.21 0.00 1.40
C ASN A 234 16.21 -0.74 0.05
N ASP A 235 16.29 -2.07 0.06
CA ASP A 235 16.19 -2.90 -1.15
C ASP A 235 14.79 -2.76 -1.78
N ASP A 236 13.72 -2.72 -0.97
CA ASP A 236 12.34 -2.53 -1.42
C ASP A 236 12.13 -1.13 -2.03
N LEU A 237 12.67 -0.08 -1.41
CA LEU A 237 12.65 1.27 -1.98
C LEU A 237 13.37 1.33 -3.33
N SER A 238 14.48 0.60 -3.45
CA SER A 238 15.25 0.50 -4.69
C SER A 238 14.47 -0.25 -5.78
N ALA A 239 13.80 -1.34 -5.42
CA ALA A 239 12.91 -2.08 -6.31
C ALA A 239 11.73 -1.22 -6.77
N ILE A 240 11.10 -0.44 -5.87
CA ILE A 240 10.04 0.52 -6.21
C ILE A 240 10.56 1.58 -7.20
N SER A 241 11.70 2.22 -6.90
CA SER A 241 12.26 3.25 -7.79
C SER A 241 12.60 2.68 -9.17
N PHE A 242 13.14 1.47 -9.22
CA PHE A 242 13.41 0.76 -10.47
C PHE A 242 12.11 0.49 -11.24
N ALA A 243 11.07 0.00 -10.55
CA ALA A 243 9.80 -0.34 -11.16
C ALA A 243 9.06 0.88 -11.73
N ILE A 244 9.08 2.01 -11.01
CA ILE A 244 8.56 3.31 -11.50
C ILE A 244 9.21 3.68 -12.84
N LYS A 245 10.55 3.66 -12.90
CA LYS A 245 11.30 4.07 -14.10
C LYS A 245 11.13 3.12 -15.26
N LYS A 246 11.11 1.81 -15.01
CA LYS A 246 11.15 0.78 -16.06
C LYS A 246 9.75 0.38 -16.55
N TYR A 247 8.77 0.32 -15.66
CA TYR A 247 7.42 -0.19 -15.95
C TYR A 247 6.34 0.89 -15.92
N GLY A 248 6.71 2.17 -15.74
CA GLY A 248 5.79 3.30 -15.87
C GLY A 248 4.75 3.39 -14.76
N LEU A 249 5.04 2.84 -13.57
CA LEU A 249 4.22 3.04 -12.37
C LEU A 249 4.23 4.52 -11.96
N PRO A 250 3.20 4.98 -11.20
CA PRO A 250 3.15 6.35 -10.73
C PRO A 250 4.42 6.81 -10.01
N GLU A 251 4.89 8.03 -10.32
CA GLU A 251 6.04 8.66 -9.64
C GLU A 251 5.84 8.85 -8.13
N THR A 252 4.58 8.78 -7.69
CA THR A 252 4.17 8.90 -6.29
C THR A 252 4.19 7.58 -5.54
N LEU A 253 4.45 6.46 -6.22
CA LEU A 253 4.49 5.13 -5.61
C LEU A 253 5.52 5.10 -4.48
N LYS A 254 5.03 4.83 -3.26
CA LYS A 254 5.84 4.73 -2.06
C LYS A 254 5.47 3.51 -1.23
N LEU A 255 6.39 3.13 -0.36
CA LEU A 255 6.22 2.05 0.58
C LEU A 255 5.25 2.47 1.71
N SER A 256 4.33 1.60 2.08
CA SER A 256 3.40 1.77 3.20
C SER A 256 3.75 0.79 4.32
N VAL A 257 3.77 1.28 5.57
CA VAL A 257 4.12 0.49 6.76
C VAL A 257 2.88 0.28 7.60
N HIS A 258 2.31 -0.92 7.50
CA HIS A 258 1.16 -1.32 8.30
C HIS A 258 1.56 -1.69 9.72
N SER A 259 0.60 -1.55 10.65
CA SER A 259 0.85 -1.70 12.09
C SER A 259 2.04 -0.85 12.60
N GLY A 260 2.24 0.31 11.97
CA GLY A 260 3.38 1.20 12.20
C GLY A 260 3.36 2.00 13.50
N SER A 261 2.23 2.04 14.23
CA SER A 261 2.19 2.68 15.56
C SER A 261 3.18 1.99 16.50
N ASP A 262 3.84 2.80 17.32
CA ASP A 262 4.76 2.39 18.40
C ASP A 262 6.05 1.71 17.94
N LYS A 263 6.35 1.70 16.63
CA LYS A 263 7.57 1.11 16.04
C LYS A 263 8.76 2.06 16.10
N PHE A 264 9.09 2.60 17.27
CA PHE A 264 10.12 3.63 17.42
C PHE A 264 11.49 3.18 16.90
N SER A 265 11.86 1.91 17.08
CA SER A 265 13.17 1.41 16.68
C SER A 265 13.42 1.40 15.16
N ILE A 266 12.40 1.58 14.32
CA ILE A 266 12.53 1.57 12.85
C ILE A 266 12.30 2.94 12.20
N TYR A 267 12.07 4.00 13.00
CA TYR A 267 11.87 5.36 12.51
C TYR A 267 13.08 6.29 12.72
N GLY A 268 14.15 5.79 13.35
CA GLY A 268 15.36 6.54 13.69
C GLY A 268 16.52 6.35 12.72
#